data_AF-A0A9D6UF42-F1
#
_entry.id   AF-A0A9D6UF42-F1
#
_cell.length_a   1.000
_cell.length_b   1.000
_cell.length_c   1.000
_cell.angle_alpha   90.00
_cell.angle_beta   90.00
_cell.angle_gamma   90.00
#
_symmetry.space_group_name_H-M   'P 1'
#
loop_
_entity.id
_entity.type
_entity.pdbx_description
1 polymer ?
#
loop_
_entity_poly.entity_id
_entity_poly.type
_entity_poly.pdbx_seq_one_letter_code
_entity_poly.pdbx_strand_id
1 'polypeptide(L)'
;MKDRIETLDELRALAIGAVMLSHFALAFGSQSIVAFWLDLPDLSVGVDLFFVISGFLIFRNVTDLTQAHSYTRGIATFYARRITRIVLPAWAIIAALAMAHIEHPASSVTDLWTAAALIANVHWARCEVDARCGDPLATSHFWSLASEAQFYFLAPALLLARGRAALYGVSAAILLLAPVPRPHGSLLWALRPEALLLGA
;
A
#
# COMPACT_ATOMS: atom_id res chain seq x y z
N MET A 1 -16.51 -5.94 -20.47
CA MET A 1 -15.33 -6.51 -19.80
C MET A 1 -14.14 -5.76 -20.39
N LYS A 2 -13.70 -4.68 -19.74
CA LYS A 2 -12.65 -3.79 -20.27
C LYS A 2 -11.31 -4.50 -20.08
N ASP A 3 -10.46 -4.50 -21.10
CA ASP A 3 -9.25 -5.33 -21.23
C ASP A 3 -8.45 -5.41 -19.93
N ARG A 4 -8.32 -6.63 -19.40
CA ARG A 4 -7.35 -6.95 -18.36
C ARG A 4 -5.98 -6.78 -19.00
N ILE A 5 -5.15 -5.90 -18.43
CA ILE A 5 -3.78 -5.73 -18.89
C ILE A 5 -2.95 -6.79 -18.19
N GLU A 6 -2.88 -7.98 -18.80
CA GLU A 6 -2.21 -9.16 -18.22
C GLU A 6 -0.77 -8.85 -17.83
N THR A 7 -0.06 -8.06 -18.64
CA THR A 7 1.32 -7.64 -18.36
C THR A 7 1.47 -6.84 -17.06
N LEU A 8 0.46 -6.07 -16.63
CA LEU A 8 0.52 -5.36 -15.34
C LEU A 8 0.28 -6.31 -14.17
N ASP A 9 -0.59 -7.32 -14.33
CA ASP A 9 -0.80 -8.34 -13.30
C ASP A 9 0.47 -9.19 -13.10
N GLU A 10 1.19 -9.52 -14.19
CA GLU A 10 2.49 -10.18 -14.14
C GLU A 10 3.56 -9.35 -13.43
N LEU A 11 3.67 -8.06 -13.77
CA LEU A 11 4.62 -7.15 -13.10
C LEU A 11 4.30 -7.01 -11.60
N ARG A 12 3.02 -6.99 -11.21
CA ARG A 12 2.63 -7.01 -9.80
C ARG A 12 3.01 -8.31 -9.12
N ALA A 13 2.83 -9.45 -9.80
CA ALA A 13 3.23 -10.73 -9.26
C ALA A 13 4.75 -10.79 -9.01
N LEU A 14 5.55 -10.25 -9.94
CA LEU A 14 7.00 -10.11 -9.76
C LEU A 14 7.35 -9.17 -8.61
N ALA A 15 6.68 -8.02 -8.51
CA ALA A 15 6.88 -7.05 -7.42
C ALA A 15 6.56 -7.66 -6.04
N ILE A 16 5.45 -8.38 -5.93
CA ILE A 16 5.06 -9.10 -4.71
C ILE A 16 6.07 -10.22 -4.40
N GLY A 17 6.50 -10.97 -5.41
CA GLY A 17 7.50 -12.03 -5.28
C GLY A 17 8.82 -11.51 -4.70
N ALA A 18 9.28 -10.36 -5.19
CA ALA A 18 10.47 -9.67 -4.67
C ALA A 18 10.33 -9.32 -3.18
N VAL A 19 9.18 -8.77 -2.78
CA VAL A 19 8.88 -8.43 -1.38
C VAL A 19 8.77 -9.67 -0.49
N MET A 20 8.12 -10.74 -0.95
CA MET A 20 8.02 -11.99 -0.20
C MET A 20 9.39 -12.62 0.01
N LEU A 21 10.25 -12.58 -1.00
CA LEU A 21 11.59 -13.11 -0.92
C LEU A 21 12.47 -12.32 0.06
N SER A 22 12.33 -10.98 0.10
CA SER A 22 13.02 -10.15 1.07
C SER A 22 12.58 -10.44 2.52
N HIS A 23 11.29 -10.68 2.75
CA HIS A 23 10.77 -11.04 4.09
C HIS A 23 11.14 -12.47 4.50
N PHE A 24 11.23 -13.40 3.55
CA PHE A 24 11.68 -14.77 3.81
C PHE A 24 13.14 -14.81 4.28
N ALA A 25 14.02 -14.01 3.67
CA ALA A 25 15.40 -13.88 4.11
C ALA A 25 15.51 -13.34 5.55
N LEU A 26 14.66 -12.39 5.93
CA LEU A 26 14.58 -11.83 7.28
C LEU A 26 14.04 -12.84 8.31
N ALA A 27 13.02 -13.63 7.94
CA ALA A 27 12.35 -14.56 8.85
C ALA A 27 13.19 -15.81 9.20
N PHE A 28 14.09 -16.25 8.31
CA PHE A 28 14.82 -17.52 8.48
C PHE A 28 16.35 -17.39 8.71
N GLY A 29 16.89 -16.17 8.81
CA GLY A 29 18.28 -15.91 9.23
C GLY A 29 19.34 -16.07 8.11
N SER A 30 20.29 -15.14 8.08
CA SER A 30 21.14 -14.82 6.92
C SER A 30 22.52 -15.53 6.85
N GLN A 31 22.61 -16.83 7.11
CA GLN A 31 23.89 -17.57 6.99
C GLN A 31 23.99 -18.43 5.70
N SER A 32 23.05 -18.31 4.77
CA SER A 32 23.06 -19.06 3.51
C SER A 32 23.57 -18.21 2.35
N ILE A 33 24.16 -18.85 1.33
CA ILE A 33 24.55 -18.17 0.08
C ILE A 33 23.34 -17.50 -0.59
N VAL A 34 22.13 -18.05 -0.39
CA VAL A 34 20.86 -17.47 -0.82
C VAL A 34 20.59 -16.17 -0.06
N ALA A 35 20.79 -16.11 1.25
CA ALA A 35 20.65 -14.87 2.01
C ALA A 35 21.66 -13.80 1.56
N PHE A 36 22.89 -14.15 1.18
CA PHE A 36 23.87 -13.21 0.59
C PHE A 36 23.45 -12.68 -0.79
N TRP A 37 22.87 -13.54 -1.64
CA TRP A 37 22.26 -13.12 -2.92
C TRP A 37 20.96 -12.30 -2.72
N LEU A 38 20.27 -12.46 -1.58
CA LEU A 38 19.05 -11.72 -1.22
C LEU A 38 19.33 -10.46 -0.39
N ASP A 39 20.53 -10.32 0.15
CA ASP A 39 21.10 -9.10 0.76
C ASP A 39 21.61 -8.13 -0.32
N LEU A 40 21.25 -8.37 -1.58
CA LEU A 40 21.32 -7.34 -2.62
C LEU A 40 20.55 -6.12 -2.12
N PRO A 41 21.14 -4.92 -2.19
CA PRO A 41 20.45 -3.72 -1.77
C PRO A 41 19.15 -3.62 -2.58
N ASP A 42 18.04 -3.63 -1.85
CA ASP A 42 16.79 -3.02 -2.28
C ASP A 42 15.79 -3.88 -3.10
N LEU A 43 15.54 -5.16 -2.76
CA LEU A 43 14.26 -5.80 -3.18
C LEU A 43 13.03 -5.08 -2.60
N SER A 44 13.23 -4.12 -1.68
CA SER A 44 12.21 -3.16 -1.26
C SER A 44 11.72 -2.27 -2.41
N VAL A 45 12.48 -2.16 -3.52
CA VAL A 45 12.02 -1.59 -4.79
C VAL A 45 10.77 -2.29 -5.33
N GLY A 46 10.54 -3.55 -4.96
CA GLY A 46 9.31 -4.26 -5.26
C GLY A 46 8.08 -3.58 -4.65
N VAL A 47 8.21 -2.96 -3.49
CA VAL A 47 7.14 -2.15 -2.86
C VAL A 47 6.86 -0.91 -3.71
N ASP A 48 7.89 -0.20 -4.15
CA ASP A 48 7.74 1.00 -4.98
C ASP A 48 7.11 0.65 -6.34
N LEU A 49 7.57 -0.43 -6.98
CA LEU A 49 6.98 -0.92 -8.23
C LEU A 49 5.51 -1.32 -8.06
N PHE A 50 5.18 -2.04 -6.97
CA PHE A 50 3.80 -2.39 -6.64
C PHE A 50 2.93 -1.13 -6.50
N PHE A 51 3.42 -0.11 -5.78
CA PHE A 51 2.70 1.14 -5.58
C PHE A 51 2.55 1.98 -6.86
N VAL A 52 3.56 2.03 -7.73
CA VAL A 52 3.45 2.69 -9.04
C VAL A 52 2.35 2.02 -9.87
N ILE A 53 2.34 0.69 -9.95
CA ILE A 53 1.32 -0.04 -10.71
C ILE A 53 -0.07 0.16 -10.08
N SER A 54 -0.16 0.11 -8.74
CA SER A 54 -1.41 0.40 -8.03
C SER A 54 -1.91 1.81 -8.31
N GLY A 55 -1.06 2.84 -8.25
CA GLY A 55 -1.39 4.22 -8.59
C GLY A 55 -1.98 4.34 -9.99
N PHE A 56 -1.32 3.74 -10.99
CA PHE A 56 -1.79 3.69 -12.37
C PHE A 56 -3.16 3.03 -12.51
N LEU A 57 -3.34 1.85 -11.90
CA LEU A 57 -4.61 1.15 -11.95
C LEU A 57 -5.71 1.92 -11.22
N ILE A 58 -5.40 2.61 -10.13
CA ILE A 58 -6.35 3.44 -9.38
C ILE A 58 -6.85 4.57 -10.28
N PHE A 59 -5.95 5.39 -10.81
CA PHE A 59 -6.29 6.54 -11.64
C PHE A 59 -6.99 6.15 -12.93
N ARG A 60 -6.52 5.10 -13.61
CA ARG A 60 -7.20 4.57 -14.80
C ARG A 60 -8.62 4.13 -14.48
N ASN A 61 -8.82 3.36 -13.40
CA ASN A 61 -10.14 2.85 -13.05
C ASN A 61 -11.12 3.96 -12.64
N VAL A 62 -10.68 4.93 -11.84
CA VAL A 62 -11.56 6.03 -11.44
C VAL A 62 -11.90 6.92 -12.65
N THR A 63 -10.92 7.21 -13.52
CA THR A 63 -11.14 7.98 -14.76
C THR A 63 -12.10 7.27 -15.71
N ASP A 64 -11.91 5.97 -15.92
CA ASP A 64 -12.78 5.16 -16.77
C ASP A 64 -14.23 5.17 -16.26
N LEU A 65 -14.42 5.10 -14.94
CA LEU A 65 -15.75 5.10 -14.34
C LEU A 65 -16.41 6.48 -14.37
N THR A 66 -15.66 7.56 -14.17
CA THR A 66 -16.19 8.93 -14.25
C THR A 66 -16.38 9.43 -15.67
N GLN A 67 -15.81 8.75 -16.67
CA GLN A 67 -16.10 8.97 -18.10
C GLN A 67 -17.32 8.15 -18.55
N ALA A 68 -17.45 6.90 -18.09
CA ALA A 68 -18.59 6.04 -18.44
C ALA A 68 -19.91 6.43 -17.74
N HIS A 69 -19.83 7.17 -16.64
CA HIS A 69 -20.97 7.60 -15.83
C HIS A 69 -20.82 9.08 -15.43
N SER A 70 -21.81 9.66 -14.74
CA SER A 70 -21.61 10.97 -14.10
C SER A 70 -20.49 10.87 -13.06
N TYR A 71 -19.76 11.97 -12.80
CA TYR A 71 -18.67 12.00 -11.83
C TYR A 71 -19.05 11.37 -10.48
N THR A 72 -20.19 11.78 -9.91
CA THR A 72 -20.70 11.23 -8.64
C THR A 72 -20.98 9.72 -8.70
N ARG A 73 -21.59 9.23 -9.78
CA ARG A 73 -21.93 7.81 -9.94
C ARG A 73 -20.67 6.96 -10.22
N GLY A 74 -19.73 7.50 -10.99
CA GLY A 74 -18.43 6.89 -11.26
C GLY A 74 -17.64 6.65 -9.97
N ILE A 75 -17.56 7.66 -9.10
CA ILE A 75 -16.89 7.53 -7.79
C ILE A 75 -17.60 6.56 -6.87
N ALA A 76 -18.93 6.65 -6.77
CA ALA A 76 -19.70 5.72 -5.93
C ALA A 76 -19.46 4.26 -6.37
N THR A 77 -19.41 4.03 -7.69
CA THR A 77 -19.09 2.71 -8.26
C THR A 77 -17.64 2.31 -7.99
N PHE A 78 -16.69 3.25 -8.07
CA PHE A 78 -15.29 3.02 -7.76
C PHE A 78 -15.11 2.58 -6.30
N TYR A 79 -15.65 3.33 -5.34
CA TYR A 79 -15.58 2.98 -3.92
C TYR A 79 -16.29 1.69 -3.60
N ALA A 80 -17.50 1.46 -4.15
CA ALA A 80 -18.22 0.21 -3.94
C ALA A 80 -17.38 -1.02 -4.38
N ARG A 81 -16.71 -0.94 -5.54
CA ARG A 81 -15.84 -2.02 -6.03
C ARG A 81 -14.60 -2.23 -5.16
N ARG A 82 -14.03 -1.17 -4.58
CA ARG A 82 -12.84 -1.27 -3.73
C ARG A 82 -13.19 -1.81 -2.34
N ILE A 83 -14.30 -1.37 -1.77
CA ILE A 83 -14.80 -1.88 -0.48
C ILE A 83 -15.06 -3.38 -0.57
N THR A 84 -15.80 -3.84 -1.58
CA THR A 84 -16.16 -5.26 -1.71
C THR A 84 -14.98 -6.15 -2.03
N ARG A 85 -14.03 -5.68 -2.85
CA ARG A 85 -12.88 -6.48 -3.27
C ARG A 85 -11.74 -6.50 -2.25
N ILE A 86 -11.59 -5.47 -1.43
CA ILE A 86 -10.36 -5.25 -0.65
C ILE A 86 -10.68 -5.05 0.83
N VAL A 87 -11.53 -4.08 1.17
CA VAL A 87 -11.80 -3.72 2.57
C VAL A 87 -12.55 -4.84 3.30
N LEU A 88 -13.58 -5.42 2.68
CA LEU A 88 -14.34 -6.50 3.31
C LEU A 88 -13.49 -7.76 3.58
N PRO A 89 -12.69 -8.27 2.61
CA PRO A 89 -11.76 -9.37 2.89
C PRO A 89 -10.73 -9.02 3.98
N ALA A 90 -10.18 -7.80 3.96
CA ALA A 90 -9.24 -7.37 4.98
C ALA A 90 -9.86 -7.36 6.39
N TRP A 91 -11.07 -6.80 6.53
CA TRP A 91 -11.81 -6.83 7.80
C TRP A 91 -12.18 -8.23 8.25
N ALA A 92 -12.49 -9.14 7.33
CA ALA A 92 -12.73 -10.54 7.68
C ALA A 92 -11.46 -11.20 8.28
N ILE A 93 -10.29 -10.96 7.68
CA ILE A 93 -9.01 -11.44 8.21
C ILE A 93 -8.71 -10.80 9.57
N ILE A 94 -8.89 -9.49 9.71
CA ILE A 94 -8.65 -8.78 10.97
C ILE A 94 -9.59 -9.29 12.08
N ALA A 95 -10.85 -9.56 11.75
CA ALA A 95 -11.79 -10.17 12.69
C ALA A 95 -11.34 -11.57 13.12
N ALA A 96 -10.84 -12.39 12.19
CA ALA A 96 -10.26 -13.70 12.51
C ALA A 96 -9.04 -13.58 13.42
N LEU A 97 -8.14 -12.63 13.15
CA LEU A 97 -6.98 -12.34 14.00
C LEU A 97 -7.40 -11.85 15.39
N ALA A 98 -8.43 -11.00 15.47
CA ALA A 98 -8.98 -10.52 16.75
C ALA A 98 -9.59 -11.64 17.59
N MET A 99 -10.24 -12.63 16.95
CA MET A 99 -10.72 -13.83 17.65
C MET A 99 -9.56 -14.70 18.14
N ALA A 100 -8.56 -14.94 17.29
CA ALA A 100 -7.36 -15.71 17.66
C ALA A 100 -6.55 -15.05 18.79
N HIS A 101 -6.55 -13.71 18.84
CA HIS A 101 -5.88 -12.93 19.88
C HIS A 101 -6.37 -13.24 21.30
N ILE A 102 -7.61 -13.74 21.46
CA ILE A 102 -8.18 -14.11 22.77
C ILE A 102 -7.41 -15.26 23.40
N GLU A 103 -6.99 -16.25 22.59
CA GLU A 103 -6.28 -17.45 23.06
C GLU A 103 -4.76 -17.29 22.92
N HIS A 104 -4.30 -16.60 21.87
CA HIS A 104 -2.90 -16.43 21.53
C HIS A 104 -2.59 -14.96 21.19
N PRO A 105 -2.27 -14.13 22.20
CA PRO A 105 -2.12 -12.70 22.00
C PRO A 105 -0.80 -12.37 21.28
N ALA A 106 -0.79 -12.45 19.95
CA ALA A 106 0.34 -12.10 19.10
C ALA A 106 0.36 -10.61 18.69
N SER A 107 -0.80 -9.95 18.60
CA SER A 107 -0.94 -8.51 18.28
C SER A 107 -1.32 -7.68 19.51
N SER A 108 -1.12 -6.37 19.50
CA SER A 108 -1.79 -5.47 20.45
C SER A 108 -3.21 -5.13 19.96
N VAL A 109 -4.09 -4.70 20.88
CA VAL A 109 -5.42 -4.17 20.52
C VAL A 109 -5.29 -2.96 19.58
N THR A 110 -4.26 -2.14 19.79
CA THR A 110 -3.97 -0.99 18.93
C THR A 110 -3.55 -1.43 17.52
N ASP A 111 -2.81 -2.53 17.37
CA ASP A 111 -2.41 -3.03 16.06
C ASP A 111 -3.63 -3.47 15.23
N LEU A 112 -4.54 -4.22 15.86
CA LEU A 112 -5.80 -4.66 15.24
C LEU A 112 -6.70 -3.48 14.87
N TRP A 113 -6.82 -2.50 15.78
CA TRP A 113 -7.63 -1.31 15.54
C TRP A 113 -7.07 -0.45 14.40
N THR A 114 -5.76 -0.21 14.37
CA THR A 114 -5.13 0.59 13.31
C THR A 114 -5.18 -0.10 11.95
N ALA A 115 -5.08 -1.44 11.91
CA ALA A 115 -5.33 -2.22 10.69
C ALA A 115 -6.78 -2.08 10.22
N ALA A 116 -7.76 -2.25 11.12
CA ALA A 116 -9.18 -2.11 10.78
C ALA A 116 -9.52 -0.69 10.30
N ALA A 117 -8.91 0.33 10.90
CA ALA A 117 -9.07 1.74 10.55
C ALA A 117 -8.27 2.16 9.30
N LEU A 118 -7.52 1.25 8.65
CA LEU A 118 -6.71 1.51 7.46
C LEU A 118 -5.65 2.62 7.68
N ILE A 119 -5.05 2.62 8.88
CA ILE A 119 -3.97 3.51 9.30
C ILE A 119 -2.78 2.74 9.90
N ALA A 120 -2.74 1.42 9.69
CA ALA A 120 -1.63 0.56 10.12
C ALA A 120 -0.28 1.07 9.62
N ASN A 121 -0.24 1.78 8.50
CA ASN A 121 1.00 2.31 7.98
C ASN A 121 1.70 3.31 8.93
N VAL A 122 0.94 4.28 9.43
CA VAL A 122 1.44 5.29 10.38
C VAL A 122 1.72 4.66 11.73
N HIS A 123 0.88 3.71 12.16
CA HIS A 123 1.07 2.97 13.41
C HIS A 123 2.40 2.24 13.41
N TRP A 124 2.62 1.34 12.45
CA TRP A 124 3.82 0.50 12.37
C TRP A 124 5.10 1.32 12.19
N ALA A 125 5.04 2.45 11.48
CA ALA A 125 6.18 3.35 11.37
C ALA A 125 6.58 4.01 12.70
N ARG A 126 5.62 4.46 13.50
CA ARG A 126 5.89 4.97 14.86
C ARG A 126 6.33 3.87 15.82
N CYS A 127 5.85 2.67 15.55
CA CYS A 127 6.11 1.51 16.36
C CYS A 127 7.58 1.08 16.38
N GLU A 128 8.29 1.28 15.27
CA GLU A 128 9.76 1.12 15.21
C GLU A 128 10.51 2.11 16.12
N VAL A 129 9.89 3.23 16.49
CA VAL A 129 10.48 4.27 17.36
C VAL A 129 10.12 4.05 18.82
N ASP A 130 8.84 3.76 19.12
CA ASP A 130 8.31 3.73 20.48
C ASP A 130 8.18 2.30 21.07
N ALA A 131 8.37 1.25 20.27
CA ALA A 131 8.35 -0.18 20.63
C ALA A 131 7.09 -0.68 21.37
N ARG A 132 5.90 -0.13 21.06
CA ARG A 132 4.62 -0.47 21.72
C ARG A 132 3.70 -1.44 20.93
N CYS A 133 4.28 -2.20 20.01
CA CYS A 133 3.58 -3.06 19.06
C CYS A 133 3.57 -4.51 19.55
N GLY A 134 2.63 -5.31 19.06
CA GLY A 134 2.75 -6.76 19.09
C GLY A 134 3.75 -7.28 18.07
N ASP A 135 3.65 -8.57 17.76
CA ASP A 135 4.44 -9.25 16.73
C ASP A 135 4.18 -8.61 15.34
N PRO A 136 5.22 -8.08 14.68
CA PRO A 136 5.12 -7.57 13.30
C PRO A 136 4.52 -8.59 12.32
N LEU A 137 4.77 -9.88 12.50
CA LEU A 137 4.25 -10.92 11.60
C LEU A 137 2.72 -10.98 11.59
N ALA A 138 2.08 -10.55 12.67
CA ALA A 138 0.64 -10.65 12.82
C ALA A 138 -0.15 -9.59 12.04
N THR A 139 0.30 -8.32 12.01
CA THR A 139 -0.46 -7.23 11.37
C THR A 139 0.35 -6.17 10.63
N SER A 140 1.69 -6.22 10.65
CA SER A 140 2.51 -5.20 9.95
C SER A 140 2.29 -5.19 8.44
N HIS A 141 1.93 -6.33 7.85
CA HIS A 141 1.65 -6.46 6.42
C HIS A 141 0.40 -5.66 5.97
N PHE A 142 -0.48 -5.22 6.89
CA PHE A 142 -1.57 -4.30 6.58
C PHE A 142 -1.10 -2.86 6.31
N TRP A 143 0.17 -2.56 6.55
CA TRP A 143 0.80 -1.28 6.23
C TRP A 143 0.60 -0.89 4.76
N SER A 144 0.91 -1.78 3.81
CA SER A 144 0.82 -1.44 2.38
C SER A 144 -0.63 -1.24 1.92
N LEU A 145 -1.55 -2.03 2.51
CA LEU A 145 -2.98 -1.89 2.27
C LEU A 145 -3.51 -0.53 2.78
N ALA A 146 -3.08 -0.10 3.97
CA ALA A 146 -3.46 1.20 4.51
C ALA A 146 -3.04 2.35 3.59
N SER A 147 -1.80 2.32 3.08
CA SER A 147 -1.29 3.32 2.12
C SER A 147 -2.11 3.34 0.82
N GLU A 148 -2.43 2.16 0.26
CA GLU A 148 -3.27 2.07 -0.95
C GLU A 148 -4.71 2.56 -0.70
N ALA A 149 -5.28 2.25 0.47
CA ALA A 149 -6.62 2.67 0.84
C ALA A 149 -6.76 4.19 1.00
N GLN A 150 -5.76 4.83 1.61
CA GLN A 150 -5.68 6.29 1.69
C GLN A 150 -5.64 6.91 0.29
N PHE A 151 -4.93 6.28 -0.64
CA PHE A 151 -4.88 6.74 -2.03
C PHE A 151 -6.19 6.52 -2.80
N TYR A 152 -6.96 5.47 -2.50
CA TYR A 152 -8.31 5.32 -3.06
C TYR A 152 -9.17 6.52 -2.73
N PHE A 153 -9.11 7.02 -1.49
CA PHE A 153 -9.87 8.19 -1.05
C PHE A 153 -9.38 9.49 -1.72
N LEU A 154 -8.06 9.62 -1.93
CA LEU A 154 -7.47 10.81 -2.54
C LEU A 154 -7.66 10.88 -4.07
N ALA A 155 -7.65 9.75 -4.78
CA ALA A 155 -7.65 9.73 -6.24
C ALA A 155 -8.82 10.50 -6.89
N PRO A 156 -10.08 10.40 -6.42
CA PRO A 156 -11.16 11.24 -6.96
C PRO A 156 -10.92 12.74 -6.77
N ALA A 157 -10.42 13.15 -5.60
CA ALA A 157 -10.11 14.56 -5.34
C ALA A 157 -9.00 15.06 -6.29
N LEU A 158 -7.99 14.22 -6.55
CA LEU A 158 -6.92 14.50 -7.50
C LEU A 158 -7.44 14.59 -8.95
N LEU A 159 -8.47 13.83 -9.33
CA LEU A 159 -9.12 13.97 -10.65
C LEU A 159 -9.88 15.30 -10.82
N LEU A 160 -10.38 15.89 -9.73
CA LEU A 160 -11.02 17.21 -9.79
C LEU A 160 -10.01 18.34 -9.92
N ALA A 161 -8.78 18.12 -9.47
CA ALA A 161 -7.68 19.04 -9.68
C ALA A 161 -7.32 19.08 -11.18
N ARG A 162 -8.08 19.88 -11.94
CA ARG A 162 -7.89 20.05 -13.38
C ARG A 162 -6.94 21.21 -13.67
N GLY A 163 -6.23 21.11 -14.80
CA GLY A 163 -5.44 22.19 -15.36
C GLY A 163 -3.94 22.11 -15.08
N ARG A 164 -3.18 22.98 -15.76
CA ARG A 164 -1.70 22.97 -15.71
C ARG A 164 -1.15 23.11 -14.30
N ALA A 165 -1.84 23.87 -13.43
CA ALA A 165 -1.45 24.05 -12.03
C ALA A 165 -1.48 22.74 -11.22
N ALA A 166 -2.49 21.87 -11.43
CA ALA A 166 -2.57 20.58 -10.76
C ALA A 166 -1.48 19.61 -11.24
N LEU A 167 -1.24 19.58 -12.56
CA LEU A 167 -0.14 18.81 -13.15
C LEU A 167 1.22 19.27 -12.63
N TYR A 168 1.45 20.59 -12.58
CA TYR A 168 2.67 21.15 -11.98
C TYR A 168 2.75 20.86 -10.49
N GLY A 169 1.64 20.88 -9.76
CA GLY A 169 1.59 20.52 -8.34
C GLY A 169 1.98 19.07 -8.07
N VAL A 170 1.42 18.11 -8.83
CA VAL A 170 1.78 16.68 -8.72
C VAL A 170 3.23 16.46 -9.14
N SER A 171 3.65 17.06 -10.27
CA SER A 171 5.03 16.95 -10.75
C SER A 171 6.03 17.54 -9.75
N ALA A 172 5.71 18.71 -9.17
CA ALA A 172 6.52 19.33 -8.14
C ALA A 172 6.57 18.48 -6.87
N ALA A 173 5.44 17.90 -6.43
CA ALA A 173 5.41 17.00 -5.28
C ALA A 173 6.32 15.78 -5.51
N ILE A 174 6.23 15.13 -6.67
CA ILE A 174 7.13 14.02 -7.03
C ILE A 174 8.59 14.47 -7.01
N LEU A 175 8.92 15.58 -7.67
CA LEU A 175 10.29 16.09 -7.74
C LEU A 175 10.85 16.49 -6.38
N LEU A 176 10.02 17.06 -5.50
CA LEU A 176 10.41 17.47 -4.16
C LEU A 176 10.55 16.28 -3.21
N LEU A 177 9.72 15.25 -3.35
CA LEU A 177 9.72 14.07 -2.47
C LEU A 177 10.73 13.00 -2.90
N ALA A 178 11.01 12.87 -4.20
CA ALA A 178 11.94 11.88 -4.75
C ALA A 178 13.32 11.85 -4.07
N PRO A 179 14.01 12.99 -3.81
CA PRO A 179 15.33 12.99 -3.20
C PRO A 179 15.32 12.89 -1.68
N VAL A 180 14.15 12.95 -1.03
CA VAL A 180 14.07 12.96 0.44
C VAL A 180 14.41 11.56 0.96
N PRO A 181 15.43 11.42 1.84
CA PRO A 181 15.75 10.13 2.44
C PRO A 181 14.56 9.58 3.23
N ARG A 182 14.34 8.26 3.11
CA ARG A 182 13.20 7.57 3.73
C ARG A 182 13.71 6.52 4.70
N PRO A 183 14.28 6.94 5.86
CA PRO A 183 14.69 5.97 6.85
C PRO A 183 13.49 5.14 7.30
N HIS A 184 13.72 3.87 7.58
CA HIS A 184 12.73 2.98 8.18
C HIS A 184 12.11 3.66 9.42
N GLY A 185 10.79 3.54 9.57
CA GLY A 185 10.02 4.18 10.64
C GLY A 185 9.61 5.64 10.38
N SER A 186 10.11 6.28 9.32
CA SER A 186 9.67 7.64 8.96
C SER A 186 8.29 7.65 8.30
N LEU A 187 7.58 8.78 8.38
CA LEU A 187 6.29 8.96 7.71
C LEU A 187 6.39 8.84 6.18
N LEU A 188 7.49 9.29 5.58
CA LEU A 188 7.70 9.17 4.13
C LEU A 188 7.96 7.72 3.73
N TRP A 189 8.75 6.98 4.51
CA TRP A 189 8.87 5.53 4.34
C TRP A 189 7.52 4.85 4.48
N ALA A 190 6.65 5.32 5.38
CA ALA A 190 5.38 4.72 5.69
C ALA A 190 4.26 4.99 4.67
N LEU A 191 4.22 6.19 4.12
CA LEU A 191 3.16 6.62 3.21
C LEU A 191 3.52 6.34 1.75
N ARG A 192 4.82 6.43 1.41
CA ARG A 192 5.36 6.36 0.04
C ARG A 192 4.49 7.05 -1.03
N PRO A 193 4.01 8.29 -0.78
CA PRO A 193 3.04 8.95 -1.64
C PRO A 193 3.58 9.15 -3.06
N GLU A 194 4.88 9.35 -3.23
CA GLU A 194 5.55 9.54 -4.50
C GLU A 194 5.40 8.34 -5.44
N ALA A 195 5.48 7.10 -4.95
CA ALA A 195 5.33 5.91 -5.78
C ALA A 195 3.89 5.80 -6.32
N LEU A 196 2.90 6.08 -5.47
CA LEU A 196 1.49 6.11 -5.87
C LEU A 196 1.18 7.27 -6.84
N LEU A 197 1.78 8.44 -6.61
CA LEU A 197 1.64 9.60 -7.49
C LEU A 197 2.36 9.45 -8.82
N LEU A 198 3.48 8.72 -8.89
CA LEU A 198 4.17 8.40 -10.15
C LEU A 198 3.30 7.55 -11.07
N GLY A 199 2.37 6.77 -10.52
CA GLY A 199 1.39 6.03 -11.29
C GLY A 199 0.20 6.89 -11.77
N ALA A 200 -0.03 8.07 -11.19
CA ALA A 200 -1.21 8.91 -11.45
C ALA A 200 -1.13 9.64 -12.80
#